data_AF-K2DSI6-F1
#
_entry.id   AF-K2DSI6-F1
#
_cell.length_a   1.000
_cell.length_b   1.000
_cell.length_c   1.000
_cell.angle_alpha   90.00
_cell.angle_beta   90.00
_cell.angle_gamma   90.00
#
_symmetry.space_group_name_H-M   'P 1'
#
loop_
_entity.id
_entity.type
_entity.pdbx_description
1 polymer ?
#
loop_
_entity_poly.entity_id
_entity_poly.type
_entity_poly.pdbx_seq_one_letter_code
_entity_poly.pdbx_strand_id
1 'polypeptide(L)'
;MSKKQSIHSLIAIIRDKKGNILSIGKNLHLINNKLSYKSHPYMRQLAFKENGEDSKKIFLHAEIDAILKCDNINKAYEIQVFRYNKKEDFLCSKPCDICLSGIKKTNIKLVTFVDSDKHLVTVNIEEL
;
A
#
# COMPACT_ATOMS: atom_id res chain seq x y z
N MET A 1 13.24 25.63 -12.68
CA MET A 1 11.94 25.08 -13.11
C MET A 1 11.48 24.05 -12.09
N SER A 2 10.42 24.33 -11.34
CA SER A 2 9.93 23.43 -10.30
C SER A 2 9.31 22.19 -10.97
N LYS A 3 9.91 21.00 -10.80
CA LYS A 3 9.38 19.74 -11.36
C LYS A 3 7.98 19.53 -10.77
N LYS A 4 6.95 19.71 -11.60
CA LYS A 4 5.55 19.39 -11.23
C LYS A 4 5.50 17.91 -10.85
N GLN A 5 5.39 17.63 -9.55
CA GLN A 5 5.41 16.26 -9.03
C GLN A 5 4.22 15.51 -9.62
N SER A 6 4.50 14.50 -10.45
CA SER A 6 3.45 13.67 -11.04
C SER A 6 2.78 12.86 -9.94
N ILE A 7 1.47 13.01 -9.79
CA ILE A 7 0.67 12.15 -8.94
C ILE A 7 0.79 10.73 -9.50
N HIS A 8 1.28 9.80 -8.67
CA HIS A 8 1.37 8.38 -9.00
C HIS A 8 0.25 7.63 -8.30
N SER A 9 -0.39 6.74 -9.05
CA SER A 9 -1.41 5.85 -8.53
C SER A 9 -0.76 4.59 -7.99
N LEU A 10 -1.10 4.25 -6.75
CA LEU A 10 -0.76 2.99 -6.12
C LEU A 10 -2.05 2.20 -5.87
N ILE A 11 -1.97 0.90 -6.13
CA ILE A 11 -3.02 -0.07 -5.84
C ILE A 11 -2.41 -1.18 -5.00
N ALA A 12 -3.12 -1.62 -3.97
CA ALA A 12 -2.80 -2.83 -3.23
C ALA A 12 -3.97 -3.80 -3.32
N ILE A 13 -3.69 -5.09 -3.52
CA ILE A 13 -4.68 -6.15 -3.66
C ILE A 13 -4.38 -7.19 -2.59
N ILE A 14 -5.33 -7.46 -1.71
CA ILE A 14 -5.21 -8.55 -0.72
C ILE A 14 -5.91 -9.79 -1.27
N ARG A 15 -5.23 -10.94 -1.19
CA ARG A 15 -5.75 -12.23 -1.62
C ARG A 15 -5.73 -13.24 -0.49
N ASP A 16 -6.65 -14.20 -0.55
CA ASP A 16 -6.60 -15.38 0.29
C ASP A 16 -5.60 -16.42 -0.26
N LYS A 17 -5.38 -17.50 0.49
CA LYS A 17 -4.47 -18.60 0.08
C LYS A 17 -4.91 -19.33 -1.20
N LYS A 18 -6.17 -19.17 -1.61
CA LYS A 18 -6.73 -19.76 -2.84
C LYS A 18 -6.64 -18.80 -4.04
N GLY A 19 -6.16 -17.57 -3.83
CA GLY A 19 -6.03 -16.53 -4.85
C GLY A 19 -7.25 -15.63 -5.01
N ASN A 20 -8.30 -15.81 -4.22
CA ASN A 20 -9.49 -14.96 -4.27
C ASN A 20 -9.14 -13.55 -3.76
N ILE A 21 -9.61 -12.53 -4.45
CA ILE A 21 -9.44 -11.13 -4.03
C ILE A 21 -10.36 -10.88 -2.83
N LEU A 22 -9.77 -10.48 -1.70
CA LEU A 22 -10.49 -10.10 -0.49
C LEU A 22 -10.75 -8.60 -0.44
N SER A 23 -9.76 -7.78 -0.86
CA SER A 23 -9.91 -6.33 -0.88
C SER A 23 -8.95 -5.66 -1.86
N ILE A 24 -9.28 -4.42 -2.22
CA ILE A 24 -8.47 -3.55 -3.06
C ILE A 24 -8.35 -2.17 -2.41
N GLY A 25 -7.12 -1.74 -2.16
CA GLY A 25 -6.77 -0.44 -1.63
C GLY A 25 -6.12 0.47 -2.66
N LYS A 26 -6.26 1.79 -2.47
CA LYS A 26 -5.70 2.84 -3.34
C LYS A 26 -5.15 3.98 -2.50
N ASN A 27 -4.08 4.64 -2.95
CA ASN A 27 -3.55 5.83 -2.28
C ASN A 27 -4.32 7.12 -2.64
N LEU A 28 -5.01 7.11 -3.78
CA LEU A 28 -5.78 8.23 -4.32
C LEU A 28 -7.26 7.86 -4.40
N HIS A 29 -8.10 8.80 -3.99
CA HIS A 29 -9.54 8.65 -4.01
C HIS A 29 -10.20 9.80 -4.78
N LEU A 30 -11.32 9.52 -5.43
CA LEU A 30 -12.18 10.57 -5.97
C LEU A 30 -12.92 11.26 -4.83
N ILE A 31 -12.68 12.56 -4.64
CA ILE A 31 -13.42 13.43 -3.72
C ILE A 31 -13.86 14.63 -4.53
N ASN A 32 -15.16 14.91 -4.60
CA ASN A 32 -15.71 16.03 -5.39
C ASN A 32 -15.17 16.06 -6.83
N ASN A 33 -15.16 14.91 -7.51
CA ASN A 33 -14.62 14.72 -8.87
C ASN A 33 -13.13 15.07 -9.04
N LYS A 34 -12.35 15.09 -7.95
CA LYS A 34 -10.91 15.35 -7.95
C LYS A 34 -10.15 14.23 -7.23
N LEU A 35 -9.08 13.73 -7.86
CA LEU A 35 -8.17 12.77 -7.23
C LEU A 35 -7.42 13.45 -6.08
N SER A 36 -7.62 12.93 -4.87
CA SER A 36 -7.06 13.48 -3.64
C SER A 36 -6.58 12.36 -2.72
N TYR A 37 -5.54 12.66 -1.95
CA TYR A 37 -5.11 11.81 -0.84
C TYR A 37 -6.09 11.95 0.33
N LYS A 38 -6.37 10.85 1.01
CA LYS A 38 -7.06 10.86 2.31
C LYS A 38 -6.05 10.63 3.41
N SER A 39 -6.37 11.05 4.63
CA SER A 39 -5.66 10.63 5.83
C SER A 39 -6.55 9.70 6.65
N HIS A 40 -5.97 8.86 7.49
CA HIS A 40 -6.72 7.96 8.37
C HIS A 40 -6.09 7.92 9.78
N PRO A 41 -6.89 7.90 10.87
CA PRO A 41 -6.36 7.85 12.23
C PRO A 41 -5.39 6.67 12.46
N TYR A 42 -5.69 5.51 11.87
CA TYR A 42 -4.82 4.34 11.94
C TYR A 42 -3.43 4.59 11.33
N MET A 43 -3.34 5.32 10.20
CA MET A 43 -2.05 5.70 9.63
C MET A 43 -1.24 6.60 10.55
N ARG A 44 -1.92 7.54 11.24
CA ARG A 44 -1.25 8.39 12.23
C ARG A 44 -0.71 7.57 13.40
N GLN A 45 -1.46 6.58 13.88
CA GLN A 45 -1.01 5.69 14.95
C GLN A 45 0.21 4.87 14.53
N LEU A 46 0.20 4.31 13.31
CA LEU A 46 1.35 3.58 12.77
C LEU A 46 2.57 4.50 12.59
N ALA A 47 2.38 5.69 12.01
CA ALA A 47 3.45 6.64 11.80
C ALA A 47 4.10 7.11 13.12
N PHE A 48 3.29 7.36 14.15
CA PHE A 48 3.78 7.73 15.48
C PHE A 48 4.61 6.60 16.11
N LYS A 49 4.12 5.36 16.03
CA LYS A 49 4.83 4.19 16.56
C LYS A 49 6.18 3.96 15.89
N GLU A 50 6.27 4.15 14.57
CA GLU A 50 7.48 3.85 13.79
C GLU A 50 8.47 5.01 13.71
N ASN A 51 8.02 6.27 13.72
CA ASN A 51 8.87 7.44 13.41
C ASN A 51 8.72 8.63 14.38
N GLY A 52 8.03 8.47 15.51
CA GLY A 52 7.99 9.47 16.57
C GLY A 52 7.06 10.65 16.31
N GLU A 53 6.99 11.26 15.12
CA GLU A 53 6.03 12.35 14.81
C GLU A 53 6.06 12.91 13.37
N ASP A 54 6.52 12.18 12.35
CA ASP A 54 6.65 12.78 11.01
C ASP A 54 5.29 12.95 10.29
N SER A 55 4.73 14.16 10.40
CA SER A 55 3.41 14.58 9.90
C SER A 55 3.16 14.34 8.40
N LYS A 56 4.21 14.19 7.58
CA LYS A 56 4.09 13.95 6.13
C LYS A 56 3.73 12.51 5.76
N LYS A 57 3.72 11.59 6.73
CA LYS A 57 3.44 10.16 6.51
C LYS A 57 2.03 9.71 6.95
N ILE A 58 1.11 10.66 7.21
CA ILE A 58 -0.26 10.37 7.67
C ILE A 58 -1.25 10.06 6.52
N PHE A 59 -0.83 10.22 5.27
CA PHE A 59 -1.67 9.91 4.12
C PHE A 59 -1.94 8.42 4.05
N LEU A 60 -3.17 8.07 3.67
CA LEU A 60 -3.61 6.71 3.52
C LEU A 60 -2.94 6.11 2.28
N HIS A 61 -2.05 5.16 2.53
CA HIS A 61 -1.38 4.40 1.49
C HIS A 61 -2.27 3.25 1.01
N ALA A 62 -1.98 2.75 -0.19
CA ALA A 62 -2.82 1.72 -0.80
C ALA A 62 -2.86 0.44 0.04
N GLU A 63 -1.74 0.07 0.65
CA GLU A 63 -1.59 -1.11 1.50
C GLU A 63 -2.53 -1.05 2.71
N ILE A 64 -2.50 0.07 3.44
CA ILE A 64 -3.34 0.25 4.62
C ILE A 64 -4.80 0.46 4.25
N ASP A 65 -5.10 1.13 3.14
CA ASP A 65 -6.46 1.19 2.61
C ASP A 65 -7.01 -0.21 2.29
N ALA A 66 -6.19 -1.10 1.72
CA ALA A 66 -6.59 -2.48 1.43
C ALA A 66 -6.86 -3.26 2.72
N ILE A 67 -6.00 -3.13 3.73
CA ILE A 67 -6.18 -3.78 5.04
C ILE A 67 -7.47 -3.30 5.71
N LEU A 68 -7.70 -1.99 5.76
CA LEU A 68 -8.88 -1.40 6.40
C LEU A 68 -10.19 -1.79 5.71
N LYS A 69 -10.17 -2.04 4.40
CA LYS A 69 -11.33 -2.50 3.61
C LYS A 69 -11.52 -4.01 3.60
N CYS A 70 -10.58 -4.77 4.17
CA CYS A 70 -10.64 -6.23 4.13
C CYS A 70 -11.54 -6.76 5.26
N ASP A 71 -12.78 -7.10 4.93
CA ASP A 71 -13.76 -7.61 5.90
C ASP A 71 -13.26 -8.85 6.65
N ASN A 72 -12.53 -9.74 5.96
CA ASN A 72 -11.99 -10.98 6.54
C ASN A 72 -10.46 -11.01 6.51
N ILE A 73 -9.83 -10.11 7.25
CA ILE A 73 -8.37 -9.99 7.32
C ILE A 73 -7.67 -11.27 7.80
N ASN A 74 -8.36 -12.14 8.54
CA ASN A 74 -7.82 -13.42 8.99
C ASN A 74 -7.58 -14.40 7.82
N LYS A 75 -8.33 -14.26 6.72
CA LYS A 75 -8.11 -15.05 5.49
C LYS A 75 -7.03 -14.47 4.58
N ALA A 76 -6.58 -13.23 4.83
CA ALA A 76 -5.56 -12.59 4.03
C ALA A 76 -4.24 -13.36 4.12
N TYR A 77 -3.68 -13.72 2.97
CA TYR A 77 -2.46 -14.52 2.85
C TYR A 77 -1.38 -13.81 2.05
N GLU A 78 -1.76 -13.11 0.99
CA GLU A 78 -0.86 -12.35 0.12
C GLU A 78 -1.37 -10.92 -0.04
N ILE A 79 -0.44 -9.95 -0.11
CA ILE A 79 -0.71 -8.60 -0.60
C ILE A 79 0.16 -8.28 -1.81
N GLN A 80 -0.45 -7.76 -2.87
CA GLN A 80 0.23 -7.36 -4.09
C GLN A 80 0.16 -5.85 -4.23
N VAL A 81 1.29 -5.17 -4.41
CA VAL A 81 1.37 -3.71 -4.46
C VAL A 81 1.94 -3.27 -5.79
N PHE A 82 1.17 -2.45 -6.50
CA PHE A 82 1.52 -1.93 -7.81
C PHE A 82 1.51 -0.42 -7.80
N ARG A 83 2.55 0.18 -8.37
CA ARG A 83 2.64 1.61 -8.63
C ARG A 83 2.78 1.83 -10.12
N TYR A 84 2.01 2.76 -10.67
CA TYR A 84 2.10 3.11 -12.07
C TYR A 84 2.14 4.62 -12.29
N ASN A 85 2.75 5.03 -13.41
CA ASN A 85 2.77 6.42 -13.86
C ASN A 85 1.57 6.73 -14.77
N LYS A 86 1.50 7.95 -15.31
CA LYS A 86 0.44 8.35 -16.26
C LYS A 86 0.51 7.65 -17.63
N LYS A 87 1.64 7.02 -17.94
CA LYS A 87 1.86 6.20 -19.13
C LYS A 87 1.62 4.71 -18.85
N GLU A 88 1.10 4.39 -17.67
CA GLU A 88 0.80 3.03 -17.23
C GLU A 88 2.04 2.13 -17.07
N ASP A 89 3.24 2.72 -17.04
CA ASP A 89 4.46 1.97 -16.72
C ASP A 89 4.47 1.60 -15.24
N PHE A 90 4.81 0.35 -14.94
CA PHE A 90 5.11 -0.08 -13.58
C PHE A 90 6.36 0.62 -13.04
N LEU A 91 6.26 1.07 -11.80
CA LEU A 91 7.33 1.69 -11.03
C LEU A 91 7.58 0.87 -9.77
N CYS A 92 8.77 1.04 -9.19
CA CYS A 92 9.10 0.45 -7.89
C CYS A 92 8.00 0.75 -6.86
N SER A 93 7.49 -0.32 -6.25
CA SER A 93 6.31 -0.32 -5.40
C SER A 93 6.53 -1.07 -4.09
N LYS A 94 7.80 -1.20 -3.66
CA LYS A 94 8.12 -1.75 -2.35
C LYS A 94 7.34 -0.99 -1.25
N PRO A 95 6.59 -1.69 -0.39
CA PRO A 95 5.86 -1.04 0.70
C PRO A 95 6.80 -0.28 1.63
N CYS A 96 6.36 0.86 2.15
CA CYS A 96 7.16 1.60 3.13
C CYS A 96 7.12 0.93 4.52
N ASP A 97 8.07 1.26 5.39
CA ASP A 97 8.20 0.65 6.73
C ASP A 97 6.93 0.75 7.58
N ILE A 98 6.20 1.87 7.47
CA ILE A 98 4.91 2.08 8.16
C ILE A 98 3.86 1.09 7.66
N CYS A 99 3.78 0.88 6.34
CA CYS A 99 2.85 -0.08 5.75
C CYS A 99 3.26 -1.51 6.11
N LEU A 100 4.56 -1.81 6.12
CA LEU A 100 5.09 -3.10 6.56
C LEU A 100 4.71 -3.39 8.03
N SER A 101 4.83 -2.41 8.93
CA SER A 101 4.36 -2.54 10.32
C SER A 101 2.86 -2.83 10.41
N GLY A 102 2.05 -2.25 9.53
CA GLY A 102 0.63 -2.58 9.39
C GLY A 102 0.38 -4.00 8.87
N ILE A 103 1.08 -4.40 7.80
CA ILE A 103 0.97 -5.73 7.18
C ILE A 103 1.39 -6.82 8.18
N LYS A 104 2.48 -6.61 8.93
CA LYS A 104 2.98 -7.54 9.97
C LYS A 104 1.99 -7.80 11.11
N LYS A 105 0.97 -6.96 11.28
CA LYS A 105 -0.13 -7.17 12.26
C LYS A 105 -1.29 -8.00 11.71
N THR A 106 -1.22 -8.43 10.45
CA THR A 106 -2.24 -9.24 9.78
C THR A 106 -1.76 -10.68 9.58
N ASN A 107 -2.60 -11.53 8.98
CA ASN A 107 -2.22 -12.91 8.63
C ASN A 107 -1.47 -13.02 7.28
N ILE A 108 -1.19 -11.90 6.62
CA ILE A 108 -0.46 -11.88 5.34
C ILE A 108 0.96 -12.41 5.55
N LYS A 109 1.37 -13.34 4.68
CA LYS A 109 2.70 -13.98 4.69
C LYS A 109 3.54 -13.60 3.48
N LEU A 110 2.90 -13.32 2.35
CA LEU A 110 3.57 -13.00 1.10
C LEU A 110 3.31 -11.55 0.70
N VAL A 111 4.37 -10.87 0.28
CA VAL A 111 4.30 -9.52 -0.27
C VAL A 111 4.87 -9.55 -1.67
N THR A 112 4.03 -9.19 -2.64
CA THR A 112 4.39 -9.09 -4.05
C THR A 112 4.48 -7.62 -4.45
N PHE A 113 5.60 -7.19 -5.00
CA PHE A 113 5.81 -5.81 -5.45
C PHE A 113 6.76 -5.73 -6.65
N VAL A 114 6.84 -4.56 -7.26
CA VAL A 114 7.79 -4.27 -8.34
C VAL A 114 9.06 -3.70 -7.73
N ASP A 115 10.21 -4.31 -8.00
CA ASP A 115 11.51 -3.85 -7.51
C ASP A 115 12.07 -2.64 -8.29
N SER A 116 13.30 -2.24 -8.00
CA SER A 116 14.01 -1.17 -8.72
C SER A 116 14.28 -1.51 -10.19
N ASP A 117 14.46 -2.79 -10.50
CA ASP A 117 14.78 -3.31 -11.83
C ASP A 117 13.53 -3.64 -12.65
N LYS A 118 12.35 -3.29 -12.11
CA LYS A 118 11.01 -3.50 -12.70
C LYS A 118 10.61 -4.97 -12.80
N HIS A 119 11.19 -5.84 -12.00
CA HIS A 119 10.74 -7.22 -11.86
C HIS A 119 9.60 -7.30 -10.84
N LEU A 120 8.65 -8.19 -11.12
CA LEU A 120 7.64 -8.58 -10.15
C LEU A 120 8.24 -9.62 -9.21
N VAL A 121 8.44 -9.24 -7.95
CA VAL A 121 9.04 -10.09 -6.93
C VAL A 121 8.03 -10.41 -5.84
N THR A 122 8.05 -11.65 -5.38
CA THR A 122 7.27 -12.11 -4.22
C THR A 122 8.24 -12.58 -3.16
N VAL A 123 8.11 -12.02 -1.95
CA VAL A 123 8.97 -12.35 -0.81
C VAL A 123 8.12 -12.64 0.43
N ASN A 124 8.70 -13.35 1.39
CA ASN A 124 8.07 -13.51 2.68
C ASN A 124 8.09 -12.18 3.44
N ILE A 125 7.03 -11.87 4.18
CA ILE A 125 6.96 -10.66 5.02
C ILE A 125 8.09 -10.61 6.07
N GLU A 126 8.63 -11.76 6.46
CA GLU A 126 9.75 -11.87 7.41
C GLU A 126 11.11 -11.46 6.79
N GLU A 127 11.21 -11.45 5.46
CA GLU A 127 12.40 -11.05 4.69
C GLU A 127 12.44 -9.53 4.40
N LEU A 128 11.39 -8.79 4.79
CA LEU A 128 11.19 -7.36 4.55
C LEU A 128 11.33 -6.51 5.82
#